data_AF-O70389-F1
#
_entry.id   AF-O70389-F1
#
_cell.length_a   1.000
_cell.length_b   1.000
_cell.length_c   1.000
_cell.angle_alpha   90.00
_cell.angle_beta   90.00
_cell.angle_gamma   90.00
#
_symmetry.space_group_name_H-M   'P 1'
#
loop_
_entity.id
_entity.type
_entity.pdbx_description
1 polymer ?
#
loop_
_entity_poly.entity_id
_entity_poly.type
_entity_poly.pdbx_seq_one_letter_code
_entity_poly.pdbx_strand_id
1 'polypeptide(L)' 'WKVLPQGMLNSPTLCQYFVHKPLEIILKKFPHLLIYHYMDDILLAS' A
#
# COMPACT_ATOMS: atom_id res chain seq x y z
N TRP A 1 12.81 -17.57 7.68
CA TRP A 1 11.56 -17.03 7.13
C TRP A 1 11.84 -16.29 5.83
N LYS A 2 11.04 -16.51 4.77
CA LYS A 2 11.24 -15.91 3.43
C LYS A 2 10.30 -14.72 3.16
N VAL A 3 9.21 -14.60 3.92
CA VAL A 3 8.19 -13.54 3.82
C VAL A 3 7.82 -13.03 5.22
N LEU A 4 7.19 -11.85 5.28
CA LEU A 4 6.72 -11.22 6.52
C LEU A 4 5.76 -12.17 7.27
N PRO A 5 6.05 -12.50 8.55
CA PRO A 5 5.16 -13.33 9.33
C PRO A 5 3.93 -12.53 9.77
N GLN A 6 2.75 -13.13 9.58
CA GLN A 6 1.49 -12.59 10.08
C GLN A 6 1.54 -12.47 11.61
N GLY A 7 1.13 -11.32 12.15
CA GLY A 7 1.14 -11.05 13.59
C GLY A 7 2.40 -10.38 14.13
N MET A 8 3.37 -10.03 13.29
CA MET A 8 4.44 -9.11 13.69
C MET A 8 3.86 -7.69 13.85
N LEU A 9 4.10 -7.06 15.00
CA LEU A 9 3.63 -5.69 15.31
C LEU A 9 4.03 -4.67 14.23
N ASN A 10 5.21 -4.85 13.63
CA ASN A 10 5.75 -3.96 12.61
C ASN A 10 5.41 -4.39 11.18
N SER A 11 4.77 -5.54 11.00
CA SER A 11 4.39 -6.06 9.68
C SER A 11 3.47 -5.10 8.92
N PRO A 12 2.44 -4.49 9.54
CA PRO A 12 1.57 -3.53 8.85
C PRO A 12 2.31 -2.27 8.42
N THR A 13 3.15 -1.71 9.29
CA THR A 13 3.95 -0.51 8.99
C THR A 13 4.94 -0.76 7.86
N LEU A 14 5.58 -1.92 7.85
CA LEU A 14 6.52 -2.30 6.80
C LEU A 14 5.80 -2.54 5.48
N CYS A 15 4.65 -3.23 5.50
CA CYS A 15 3.81 -3.45 4.32
C CYS A 15 3.36 -2.11 3.71
N GLN A 16 2.85 -1.19 4.54
CA GLN A 16 2.47 0.16 4.10
C GLN A 16 3.62 0.91 3.44
N TYR A 17 4.82 0.88 4.02
CA TYR A 17 5.98 1.55 3.43
C TYR A 17 6.33 0.99 2.05
N PHE A 18 6.31 -0.33 1.87
CA PHE A 18 6.61 -0.97 0.59
C PHE A 18 5.52 -0.74 -0.45
N VAL A 19 4.25 -0.75 -0.06
CA VAL A 19 3.10 -0.53 -0.94
C VAL A 19 2.97 0.94 -1.34
N HIS A 20 3.44 1.88 -0.51
CA HIS A 20 3.35 3.31 -0.81
C HIS A 20 4.11 3.72 -2.09
N LYS A 21 5.32 3.18 -2.31
CA LYS A 21 6.13 3.50 -3.51
C LYS A 21 5.42 3.23 -4.84
N PRO A 22 4.84 2.03 -5.09
CA PRO A 22 4.08 1.80 -6.31
C PRO A 22 2.81 2.64 -6.39
N LEU A 23 2.15 2.95 -5.26
CA LEU A 23 0.97 3.83 -5.25
C LEU A 23 1.31 5.25 -5.73
N GLU A 24 2.46 5.82 -5.35
CA GLU A 24 2.89 7.13 -5.87
C GLU A 24 3.07 7.13 -7.39
N ILE A 25 3.58 6.03 -7.96
CA ILE A 25 3.75 5.90 -9.42
C ILE A 25 2.37 5.91 -10.11
N ILE A 26 1.39 5.23 -9.50
CA ILE A 26 0.01 5.20 -10.01
C ILE A 26 -0.62 6.60 -9.95
N LEU A 27 -0.47 7.32 -8.83
CA LEU A 27 -0.98 8.69 -8.69
C LEU A 27 -0.38 9.65 -9.74
N LYS A 28 0.93 9.53 -10.03
CA LYS A 28 1.58 10.36 -11.07
C LYS A 28 1.03 10.07 -12.46
N LYS A 29 0.66 8.83 -12.75
CA LYS A 29 0.14 8.41 -14.05
C LYS A 29 -1.35 8.72 -14.22
N PHE A 30 -2.11 8.72 -13.11
CA PHE A 30 -3.55 8.94 -13.09
C PHE A 30 -3.91 9.97 -12.02
N PRO A 31 -3.71 11.27 -12.27
CA PRO A 31 -3.93 12.32 -11.27
C PRO A 31 -5.41 12.50 -10.89
N HIS A 32 -6.33 11.91 -11.65
CA HIS A 32 -7.77 11.90 -11.38
C HIS A 32 -8.21 10.72 -10.49
N LEU A 33 -7.34 9.74 -10.26
CA LEU A 33 -7.67 8.55 -9.48
C LEU A 33 -7.58 8.85 -7.97
N LEU A 34 -8.64 8.56 -7.23
CA LEU A 34 -8.64 8.60 -5.77
C LEU A 34 -8.19 7.25 -5.23
N ILE A 35 -7.06 7.25 -4.51
CA ILE A 35 -6.46 6.05 -3.92
C ILE A 35 -6.55 6.15 -2.39
N TYR A 36 -7.10 5.12 -1.75
CA TYR A 36 -7.11 4.99 -0.30
C TYR A 36 -6.46 3.65 0.09
N HIS A 37 -5.48 3.69 1.00
CA HIS A 37 -4.80 2.49 1.47
C HIS A 37 -5.07 2.31 2.97
N TYR A 38 -5.75 1.22 3.33
CA TYR A 38 -6.10 0.89 4.71
C TYR A 38 -5.64 -0.53 5.05
N MET A 39 -4.67 -0.66 5.96
CA MET A 39 -4.03 -1.93 6.30
C MET A 39 -3.54 -2.70 5.07
N ASP A 40 -4.20 -3.81 4.71
CA ASP A 40 -3.89 -4.65 3.56
C ASP A 40 -4.83 -4.39 2.36
N ASP A 41 -5.80 -3.48 2.51
CA ASP A 41 -6.79 -3.13 1.48
C ASP A 41 -6.41 -1.84 0.74
N ILE A 42 -6.55 -1.86 -0.58
CA ILE A 42 -6.38 -0.69 -1.45
C ILE A 42 -7.70 -0.42 -2.17
N LEU A 43 -8.28 0.75 -1.96
CA LEU A 43 -9.42 1.27 -2.71
C LEU A 43 -8.94 2.21 -3.82
N LEU A 44 -9.43 1.99 -5.03
CA LEU A 44 -9.20 2.86 -6.19
C LEU A 44 -10.56 3.31 -6.74
N ALA A 45 -10.75 4.63 -6.87
CA ALA A 45 -11.92 5.24 -7.50
C ALA A 45 -11.47 6.23 -8.58
N SER A 46 -12.24 6.36 -9.67
CA SER A 46 -11.97 7.26 -10.80
C SER A 46 -13.10 8.26 -10.99
#